data_AF-A0A009M270-F1
#
_entry.id   AF-A0A009M270-F1
#
_cell.length_a   1.000
_cell.length_b   1.000
_cell.length_c   1.000
_cell.angle_alpha   90.00
_cell.angle_beta   90.00
_cell.angle_gamma   90.00
#
_symmetry.space_group_name_H-M   'P 1'
#
loop_
_entity.id
_entity.type
_entity.pdbx_description
1 polymer ?
#
loop_
_entity_poly.entity_id
_entity_poly.type
_entity_poly.pdbx_seq_one_letter_code
_entity_poly.pdbx_strand_id
1 'polypeptide(L)'
;IDRSEIDDIKIKCGNDSFQVEIDGHYHRFMYRLSLDFKVLECRIGQEKFLRLRQMDESLDVQIRHGGTLSNWAVRRIGRVGFEVVNMLPIPSLINHLIGDIPGIQRDGHRMWFIDLEQAGFIDFINNRSWMVEKLLSLTDFSILPGLNILRESRELVQQLVDQFEIRGLRVQSGRLEVQVGIAG
;
A
#
# COMPACT_ATOMS: atom_id res chain seq x y z
N ILE A 1 6.04 -16.89 8.76
CA ILE A 1 7.19 -17.30 7.91
C ILE A 1 8.36 -16.37 8.20
N ASP A 2 9.59 -16.89 8.16
CA ASP A 2 10.81 -16.08 8.27
C ASP A 2 10.86 -15.12 7.07
N ARG A 3 10.93 -13.80 7.29
CA ARG A 3 10.84 -12.76 6.22
C ARG A 3 12.03 -12.80 5.25
N SER A 4 12.88 -13.82 5.33
CA SER A 4 14.12 -14.01 4.58
C SER A 4 13.92 -14.32 3.09
N GLU A 5 12.68 -14.57 2.65
CA GLU A 5 12.34 -14.95 1.26
C GLU A 5 11.75 -13.79 0.42
N ILE A 6 11.60 -12.61 1.02
CA ILE A 6 11.19 -11.37 0.33
C ILE A 6 12.40 -10.44 0.32
N ASP A 7 12.83 -10.05 -0.87
CA ASP A 7 14.00 -9.19 -1.04
C ASP A 7 13.60 -7.71 -1.11
N ASP A 8 12.52 -7.40 -1.83
CA ASP A 8 12.08 -6.04 -2.05
C ASP A 8 10.56 -5.95 -2.30
N ILE A 9 9.96 -4.86 -1.83
CA ILE A 9 8.55 -4.54 -2.07
C ILE A 9 8.47 -3.12 -2.60
N LYS A 10 7.93 -2.97 -3.81
CA LYS A 10 7.67 -1.67 -4.42
C LYS A 10 6.18 -1.43 -4.53
N ILE A 11 5.75 -0.25 -4.12
CA ILE A 11 4.37 0.20 -4.23
C ILE A 11 4.35 1.42 -5.14
N LYS A 12 3.58 1.34 -6.24
CA LYS A 12 3.34 2.45 -7.16
C LYS A 12 1.89 2.88 -7.03
N CYS A 13 1.68 4.10 -6.55
CA CYS A 13 0.35 4.70 -6.43
C CYS A 13 -0.03 5.41 -7.73
N GLY A 14 -1.24 5.14 -8.23
CA GLY A 14 -1.92 5.84 -9.32
C GLY A 14 -3.22 6.49 -8.83
N ASN A 15 -4.06 6.96 -9.75
CA ASN A 15 -5.34 7.59 -9.38
C ASN A 15 -6.36 6.51 -8.98
N ASP A 16 -6.66 6.43 -7.67
CA ASP A 16 -7.53 5.42 -7.08
C ASP A 16 -7.11 3.98 -7.45
N SER A 17 -5.80 3.78 -7.63
CA SER A 17 -5.19 2.49 -7.93
C SER A 17 -3.81 2.41 -7.32
N PHE A 18 -3.34 1.20 -7.06
CA PHE A 18 -1.93 0.99 -6.77
C PHE A 18 -1.48 -0.37 -7.26
N GLN A 19 -0.20 -0.42 -7.64
CA GLN A 19 0.48 -1.62 -8.07
C GLN A 19 1.49 -2.01 -6.99
N VAL A 20 1.47 -3.27 -6.59
CA VAL A 20 2.44 -3.85 -5.65
C VAL A 20 3.30 -4.82 -6.43
N GLU A 21 4.60 -4.57 -6.46
CA GLU A 21 5.61 -5.47 -6.99
C GLU A 21 6.39 -6.06 -5.81
N ILE A 22 6.41 -7.39 -5.70
CA ILE A 22 7.11 -8.12 -4.66
C ILE A 22 8.18 -8.97 -5.36
N ASP A 23 9.44 -8.63 -5.11
CA ASP A 23 10.59 -9.40 -5.55
C ASP A 23 11.06 -10.25 -4.37
N GLY A 24 11.34 -11.52 -4.63
CA GLY A 24 11.84 -12.42 -3.61
C GLY A 24 12.54 -13.64 -4.18
N HIS A 25 12.99 -14.50 -3.28
CA HIS A 25 13.66 -15.73 -3.64
C HIS A 25 13.22 -16.88 -2.74
N TYR A 26 13.18 -18.07 -3.33
CA TYR A 26 12.91 -19.31 -2.64
C TYR A 26 13.87 -20.37 -3.15
N HIS A 27 14.77 -20.86 -2.30
CA HIS A 27 15.84 -21.79 -2.70
C HIS A 27 16.65 -21.30 -3.93
N ARG A 28 16.44 -21.89 -5.12
CA ARG A 28 17.11 -21.53 -6.39
C ARG A 28 16.22 -20.70 -7.33
N PHE A 29 15.02 -20.36 -6.88
CA PHE A 29 14.03 -19.60 -7.63
C PHE A 29 14.11 -18.14 -7.20
N MET A 30 14.17 -17.23 -8.17
CA MET A 30 13.87 -15.81 -7.98
C MET A 30 12.49 -15.57 -8.56
N TYR A 31 11.63 -14.85 -7.86
CA TYR A 31 10.30 -14.54 -8.33
C TYR A 31 10.02 -13.04 -8.24
N ARG A 32 9.17 -12.57 -9.16
CA ARG A 32 8.58 -11.24 -9.16
C ARG A 32 7.08 -11.39 -9.29
N LEU A 33 6.37 -11.05 -8.22
CA LEU A 33 4.91 -10.98 -8.21
C LEU A 33 4.50 -9.53 -8.44
N SER A 34 3.59 -9.29 -9.38
CA SER A 34 2.99 -7.97 -9.60
C SER A 34 1.47 -8.05 -9.46
N LEU A 35 0.93 -7.20 -8.60
CA LEU A 35 -0.48 -7.13 -8.26
C LEU A 35 -1.01 -5.74 -8.54
N ASP A 36 -2.07 -5.66 -9.34
CA ASP A 36 -2.73 -4.40 -9.66
C ASP A 36 -4.04 -4.29 -8.90
N PHE A 37 -4.21 -3.24 -8.11
CA PHE A 37 -5.40 -2.97 -7.33
C PHE A 37 -6.07 -1.66 -7.74
N LYS A 38 -7.40 -1.67 -7.77
CA LYS A 38 -8.23 -0.48 -7.81
C LYS A 38 -8.85 -0.24 -6.45
N VAL A 39 -8.73 0.98 -5.93
CA VAL A 39 -9.39 1.44 -4.73
C VAL A 39 -10.86 1.68 -5.05
N LEU A 40 -11.75 0.97 -4.37
CA LEU A 40 -13.20 1.13 -4.54
C LEU A 40 -13.77 2.10 -3.50
N GLU A 41 -13.29 2.01 -2.27
CA GLU A 41 -13.79 2.78 -1.14
C GLU A 41 -12.71 2.90 -0.07
N CYS A 42 -12.55 4.08 0.51
CA CYS A 42 -11.69 4.32 1.66
C CYS A 42 -12.45 5.15 2.68
N ARG A 43 -12.55 4.67 3.92
CA ARG A 43 -13.17 5.37 5.06
C ARG A 43 -12.18 5.45 6.21
N ILE A 44 -12.08 6.61 6.85
CA ILE A 44 -11.19 6.89 8.01
C ILE A 44 -11.98 7.49 9.18
N GLY A 45 -13.29 7.71 9.01
CA GLY A 45 -14.15 8.29 10.03
C GLY A 45 -14.52 7.29 11.13
N GLN A 46 -15.83 7.11 11.37
CA GLN A 46 -16.32 6.10 12.32
C GLN A 46 -15.90 4.68 11.93
N GLU A 47 -15.88 4.39 10.64
CA GLU A 47 -15.38 3.14 10.08
C GLU A 47 -14.04 3.40 9.40
N LYS A 48 -13.05 2.55 9.71
CA LYS A 48 -11.66 2.72 9.27
C LYS A 48 -11.25 1.55 8.38
N PHE A 49 -11.60 1.63 7.11
CA PHE A 49 -11.31 0.54 6.17
C PHE A 49 -10.99 1.01 4.76
N LEU A 50 -10.38 0.10 4.00
CA LEU A 50 -10.10 0.25 2.58
C LEU A 50 -10.62 -0.99 1.84
N ARG A 51 -11.46 -0.78 0.82
CA ARG A 51 -11.93 -1.82 -0.09
C ARG A 51 -11.23 -1.73 -1.42
N LEU A 52 -10.74 -2.86 -1.89
CA LEU A 52 -9.92 -2.98 -3.09
C LEU A 52 -10.46 -4.05 -4.02
N ARG A 53 -10.29 -3.81 -5.32
CA ARG A 53 -10.47 -4.82 -6.35
C ARG A 53 -9.13 -5.12 -7.00
N GLN A 54 -8.73 -6.38 -6.95
CA GLN A 54 -7.58 -6.88 -7.70
C GLN A 54 -7.96 -7.00 -9.19
N MET A 55 -7.27 -6.23 -10.02
CA MET A 55 -7.53 -6.12 -11.46
C MET A 55 -6.74 -7.16 -12.24
N ASP A 56 -5.44 -7.26 -11.96
CA ASP A 56 -4.53 -8.19 -12.60
C ASP A 56 -3.51 -8.79 -11.63
N GLU A 57 -2.87 -9.86 -12.10
CA GLU A 57 -1.86 -10.62 -11.37
C GLU A 57 -0.88 -11.27 -12.36
N SER A 58 0.40 -10.98 -12.19
CA SER A 58 1.48 -11.62 -12.95
C SER A 58 2.57 -12.14 -12.03
N LEU A 59 3.12 -13.30 -12.36
CA LEU A 59 4.24 -13.90 -11.65
C LEU A 59 5.33 -14.27 -12.65
N ASP A 60 6.49 -13.63 -12.54
CA ASP A 60 7.69 -13.99 -13.28
C ASP A 60 8.61 -14.82 -12.38
N VAL A 61 9.15 -15.93 -12.90
CA VAL A 61 10.00 -16.85 -12.14
C VAL A 61 11.28 -17.13 -12.92
N GLN A 62 12.43 -17.03 -12.25
CA GLN A 62 13.73 -17.36 -12.81
C GLN A 62 14.39 -18.45 -11.98
N ILE A 63 14.99 -19.44 -12.63
CA ILE A 63 15.67 -20.56 -11.96
C ILE A 63 17.17 -20.46 -12.24
N ARG A 64 17.99 -20.51 -11.19
CA ARG A 64 19.45 -20.64 -11.32
C ARG A 64 19.84 -22.13 -11.33
N HIS A 65 20.22 -22.66 -12.50
CA HIS A 65 20.82 -23.99 -12.62
C HIS A 65 22.29 -23.88 -12.99
N GLY A 66 23.19 -24.22 -12.06
CA GLY A 66 24.61 -24.57 -12.33
C GLY A 66 25.29 -23.87 -13.51
N GLY A 67 25.28 -22.52 -13.55
CA GLY A 67 25.94 -21.72 -14.59
C GLY A 67 25.06 -21.25 -15.75
N THR A 68 23.79 -21.65 -15.83
CA THR A 68 22.82 -21.21 -16.85
C THR A 68 21.59 -20.55 -16.20
N LEU A 69 21.22 -19.35 -16.64
CA LEU A 69 20.00 -18.65 -16.24
C LEU A 69 18.86 -19.01 -17.21
N SER A 70 17.77 -19.56 -16.70
CA SER A 70 16.54 -19.80 -17.48
C SER A 70 15.41 -18.94 -16.96
N ASN A 71 14.88 -18.05 -17.81
CA ASN A 71 13.78 -17.14 -17.47
C ASN A 71 12.44 -17.74 -17.91
N TRP A 72 11.49 -17.82 -16.98
CA TRP A 72 10.13 -18.30 -17.24
C TRP A 72 9.13 -17.20 -16.81
N ALA A 73 8.44 -16.59 -17.77
CA ALA A 73 7.40 -15.60 -17.47
C ALA A 73 6.02 -16.28 -17.46
N VAL A 74 5.37 -16.37 -16.29
CA VAL A 74 3.98 -16.84 -16.21
C VAL A 74 3.08 -15.61 -16.27
N ARG A 75 2.81 -15.17 -17.50
CA ARG A 75 1.85 -14.10 -17.75
C ARG A 75 0.45 -14.68 -17.62
N ARG A 76 -0.25 -14.26 -16.56
CA ARG A 76 -1.67 -14.52 -16.25
C ARG A 76 -1.89 -15.82 -15.46
N ILE A 77 -2.19 -15.69 -14.17
CA ILE A 77 -2.76 -16.79 -13.36
C ILE A 77 -4.21 -16.98 -13.79
N GLY A 78 -4.36 -17.68 -14.92
CA GLY A 78 -5.63 -18.07 -15.52
C GLY A 78 -5.48 -19.45 -16.13
N ARG A 79 -5.96 -20.48 -15.41
CA ARG A 79 -6.32 -21.86 -15.78
C ARG A 79 -5.52 -22.67 -16.84
N VAL A 80 -4.42 -22.19 -17.40
CA VAL A 80 -3.60 -22.96 -18.38
C VAL A 80 -2.15 -22.94 -17.91
N GLY A 81 -1.71 -24.10 -17.45
CA GLY A 81 -0.44 -24.27 -16.73
C GLY A 81 0.78 -24.49 -17.61
N PHE A 82 1.92 -24.58 -16.92
CA PHE A 82 3.10 -25.35 -17.32
C PHE A 82 3.75 -25.95 -16.05
N GLU A 83 4.43 -27.08 -16.21
CA GLU A 83 4.86 -28.05 -15.18
C GLU A 83 5.81 -27.54 -14.07
N VAL A 84 6.18 -26.25 -14.07
CA VAL A 84 6.98 -25.61 -12.99
C VAL A 84 6.09 -25.04 -11.87
N VAL A 85 4.77 -24.90 -12.13
CA VAL A 85 3.78 -24.39 -11.16
C VAL A 85 3.64 -25.29 -9.92
N ASN A 86 4.04 -26.56 -10.00
CA ASN A 86 4.00 -27.49 -8.86
C ASN A 86 5.18 -27.34 -7.88
N MET A 87 6.25 -26.61 -8.22
CA MET A 87 7.42 -26.43 -7.34
C MET A 87 7.42 -25.11 -6.58
N LEU A 88 6.59 -24.15 -6.99
CA LEU A 88 6.37 -22.92 -6.27
C LEU A 88 4.96 -22.97 -5.69
N PRO A 89 4.75 -22.56 -4.43
CA PRO A 89 3.43 -22.49 -3.83
C PRO A 89 2.68 -21.26 -4.40
N ILE A 90 2.49 -21.18 -5.72
CA ILE A 90 2.00 -19.99 -6.46
C ILE A 90 0.55 -19.63 -6.06
N PRO A 91 -0.42 -20.57 -6.06
CA PRO A 91 -1.78 -20.25 -5.62
C PRO A 91 -1.87 -19.88 -4.14
N SER A 92 -0.82 -20.16 -3.35
CA SER A 92 -0.75 -19.82 -1.93
C SER A 92 0.19 -18.67 -1.61
N LEU A 93 0.99 -18.15 -2.55
CA LEU A 93 1.89 -17.03 -2.29
C LEU A 93 1.12 -15.76 -1.93
N ILE A 94 0.05 -15.38 -2.63
CA ILE A 94 -0.79 -14.25 -2.21
C ILE A 94 -1.53 -14.56 -0.90
N ASN A 95 -2.11 -15.75 -0.78
CA ASN A 95 -2.83 -16.12 0.44
C ASN A 95 -1.90 -16.20 1.65
N HIS A 96 -0.62 -16.50 1.47
CA HIS A 96 0.40 -16.55 2.53
C HIS A 96 1.05 -15.19 2.77
N LEU A 97 1.34 -14.41 1.71
CA LEU A 97 1.93 -13.07 1.82
C LEU A 97 0.94 -12.06 2.39
N ILE A 98 -0.34 -12.16 2.02
CA ILE A 98 -1.39 -11.22 2.42
C ILE A 98 -2.21 -11.77 3.59
N GLY A 99 -2.49 -13.08 3.63
CA GLY A 99 -3.36 -13.67 4.66
C GLY A 99 -2.77 -13.64 6.07
N ASP A 100 -1.45 -13.49 6.21
CA ASP A 100 -0.78 -13.34 7.50
C ASP A 100 -0.68 -11.87 7.96
N ILE A 101 -1.12 -10.89 7.14
CA ILE A 101 -1.09 -9.47 7.50
C ILE A 101 -2.34 -9.13 8.33
N PRO A 102 -2.19 -8.70 9.60
CA PRO A 102 -3.32 -8.29 10.41
C PRO A 102 -4.16 -7.21 9.74
N GLY A 103 -5.48 -7.37 9.79
CA GLY A 103 -6.43 -6.45 9.18
C GLY A 103 -6.72 -6.65 7.70
N ILE A 104 -5.96 -7.49 6.96
CA ILE A 104 -6.27 -7.77 5.55
C ILE A 104 -7.12 -9.03 5.41
N GLN A 105 -8.26 -8.90 4.74
CA GLN A 105 -9.25 -9.95 4.55
C GLN A 105 -9.69 -10.04 3.08
N ARG A 106 -10.05 -11.23 2.63
CA ARG A 106 -10.71 -11.42 1.33
C ARG A 106 -12.21 -11.23 1.48
N ASP A 107 -12.75 -10.31 0.68
CA ASP A 107 -14.18 -9.95 0.63
C ASP A 107 -14.83 -10.44 -0.68
N GLY A 108 -14.50 -11.68 -1.07
CA GLY A 108 -14.97 -12.33 -2.30
C GLY A 108 -13.90 -12.50 -3.39
N HIS A 109 -14.33 -12.83 -4.61
CA HIS A 109 -13.41 -13.07 -5.73
C HIS A 109 -12.73 -11.78 -6.17
N ARG A 110 -11.39 -11.71 -6.00
CA ARG A 110 -10.56 -10.53 -6.32
C ARG A 110 -10.94 -9.27 -5.53
N MET A 111 -11.64 -9.43 -4.42
CA MET A 111 -12.09 -8.33 -3.58
C MET A 111 -11.38 -8.45 -2.24
N TRP A 112 -10.87 -7.33 -1.76
CA TRP A 112 -10.08 -7.27 -0.54
C TRP A 112 -10.62 -6.17 0.37
N PHE A 113 -10.66 -6.47 1.65
CA PHE A 113 -11.01 -5.55 2.72
C PHE A 113 -9.78 -5.40 3.60
N ILE A 114 -9.40 -4.16 3.89
CA ILE A 114 -8.31 -3.84 4.80
C ILE A 114 -8.88 -3.02 5.95
N ASP A 115 -8.90 -3.58 7.14
CA ASP A 115 -9.10 -2.86 8.39
C ASP A 115 -7.84 -2.02 8.66
N LEU A 116 -8.00 -0.71 8.59
CA LEU A 116 -6.87 0.23 8.71
C LEU A 116 -6.34 0.29 10.14
N GLU A 117 -7.18 -0.01 11.14
CA GLU A 117 -6.78 0.00 12.55
C GLU A 117 -5.93 -1.22 12.86
N GLN A 118 -6.39 -2.41 12.46
CA GLN A 118 -5.61 -3.64 12.63
C GLN A 118 -4.33 -3.66 11.78
N ALA A 119 -4.35 -3.00 10.62
CA ALA A 119 -3.16 -2.84 9.77
C ALA A 119 -2.14 -1.81 10.33
N GLY A 120 -2.42 -1.17 11.48
CA GLY A 120 -1.55 -0.16 12.09
C GLY A 120 -1.47 1.16 11.31
N PHE A 121 -2.31 1.33 10.28
CA PHE A 121 -2.31 2.52 9.45
C PHE A 121 -2.86 3.74 10.20
N ILE A 122 -3.77 3.51 11.14
CA ILE A 122 -4.36 4.57 11.96
C ILE A 122 -3.34 5.21 12.90
N ASP A 123 -2.38 4.45 13.43
CA ASP A 123 -1.32 5.01 14.27
C ASP A 123 -0.41 5.96 13.48
N PHE A 124 -0.12 5.60 12.22
CA PHE A 124 0.61 6.47 11.30
C PHE A 124 -0.18 7.76 10.98
N ILE A 125 -1.48 7.62 10.68
CA ILE A 125 -2.34 8.78 10.44
C ILE A 125 -2.38 9.71 11.66
N ASN A 126 -2.57 9.13 12.85
CA ASN A 126 -2.68 9.86 14.11
C ASN A 126 -1.37 10.52 14.55
N ASN A 127 -0.22 10.12 14.00
CA ASN A 127 1.03 10.80 14.27
C ASN A 127 1.04 12.19 13.61
N ARG A 128 0.58 13.20 14.34
CA ARG A 128 0.43 14.58 13.87
C ARG A 128 1.75 15.26 13.47
N SER A 129 2.90 14.66 13.78
CA SER A 129 4.22 15.24 13.46
C SER A 129 4.40 15.49 11.96
N TRP A 130 3.95 14.57 11.11
CA TRP A 130 4.08 14.74 9.66
C TRP A 130 3.23 15.91 9.13
N MET A 131 2.07 16.19 9.75
CA MET A 131 1.22 17.33 9.38
C MET A 131 1.88 18.65 9.76
N VAL A 132 2.48 18.73 10.95
CA VAL A 132 3.24 19.91 11.38
C VAL A 132 4.42 20.18 10.44
N GLU A 133 5.21 19.16 10.12
CA GLU A 133 6.32 19.29 9.17
C GLU A 133 5.85 19.73 7.77
N LYS A 134 4.73 19.17 7.29
CA LYS A 134 4.13 19.58 6.02
C LYS A 134 3.68 21.04 6.04
N LEU A 135 2.98 21.49 7.07
CA LEU A 135 2.52 22.89 7.17
C LEU A 135 3.69 23.88 7.29
N LEU A 136 4.74 23.53 8.03
CA LEU A 136 5.94 24.37 8.15
C LEU A 136 6.74 24.45 6.83
N SER A 137 6.68 23.40 6.01
CA SER A 137 7.36 23.35 4.71
C SER A 137 6.54 23.91 3.54
N LEU A 138 5.28 24.34 3.77
CA LEU A 138 4.50 25.02 2.75
C LEU A 138 5.14 26.36 2.38
N THR A 139 5.35 26.57 1.08
CA THR A 139 5.90 27.80 0.50
C THR A 139 4.84 28.63 -0.22
N ASP A 140 3.68 28.04 -0.53
CA ASP A 140 2.56 28.71 -1.19
C ASP A 140 1.44 29.01 -0.19
N PHE A 141 1.39 30.26 0.25
CA PHE A 141 0.48 30.75 1.29
C PHE A 141 -0.86 31.24 0.74
N SER A 142 -1.06 31.20 -0.57
CA SER A 142 -2.36 31.47 -1.18
C SER A 142 -3.41 30.41 -0.84
N ILE A 143 -2.95 29.23 -0.41
CA ILE A 143 -3.76 28.05 -0.10
C ILE A 143 -4.42 28.17 1.29
N LEU A 144 -3.79 28.86 2.26
CA LEU A 144 -4.31 29.06 3.62
C LEU A 144 -3.97 30.47 4.15
N PRO A 145 -4.87 31.45 3.98
CA PRO A 145 -4.68 32.79 4.53
C PRO A 145 -4.51 32.73 6.06
N GLY A 146 -3.45 33.35 6.59
CA GLY A 146 -3.15 33.36 8.03
C GLY A 146 -2.10 32.34 8.50
N LEU A 147 -1.75 31.34 7.67
CA LEU A 147 -0.71 30.35 8.01
C LEU A 147 0.69 30.99 8.17
N ASN A 148 0.94 32.11 7.48
CA ASN A 148 2.18 32.90 7.59
C ASN A 148 2.49 33.32 9.03
N ILE A 149 1.45 33.62 9.83
CA ILE A 149 1.60 34.06 11.22
C ILE A 149 1.93 32.87 12.13
N LEU A 150 1.39 31.69 11.82
CA LEU A 150 1.57 30.49 12.63
C LEU A 150 2.94 29.84 12.43
N ARG A 151 3.57 29.98 11.25
CA ARG A 151 4.85 29.32 10.94
C ARG A 151 6.00 29.74 11.87
N GLU A 152 5.93 30.93 12.47
CA GLU A 152 6.95 31.43 13.40
C GLU A 152 6.95 30.67 14.74
N SER A 153 5.85 29.96 15.06
CA SER A 153 5.75 29.14 16.27
C SER A 153 5.26 27.73 15.95
N ARG A 154 6.17 26.76 16.12
CA ARG A 154 5.85 25.34 16.03
C ARG A 154 4.72 24.94 16.99
N GLU A 155 4.63 25.58 18.14
CA GLU A 155 3.60 25.32 19.16
C GLU A 155 2.20 25.71 18.66
N LEU A 156 2.08 26.86 17.99
CA LEU A 156 0.81 27.30 17.40
C LEU A 156 0.39 26.43 16.22
N VAL A 157 1.35 25.98 15.39
CA VAL A 157 1.06 25.01 14.31
C VAL A 157 0.62 23.68 14.91
N GLN A 158 1.23 23.23 15.99
CA GLN A 158 0.80 22.01 16.69
C GLN A 158 -0.64 22.14 17.19
N GLN A 159 -1.00 23.25 17.85
CA GLN A 159 -2.37 23.49 18.31
C GLN A 159 -3.40 23.51 17.17
N LEU A 160 -3.04 24.05 16.00
CA LEU A 160 -3.89 24.01 14.82
C LEU A 160 -4.06 22.57 14.32
N VAL A 161 -2.96 21.83 14.18
CA VAL A 161 -2.98 20.43 13.73
C VAL A 161 -3.76 19.56 14.71
N ASP A 162 -3.73 19.85 16.01
CA ASP A 162 -4.49 19.14 17.04
C ASP A 162 -6.03 19.27 16.86
N GLN A 163 -6.48 20.33 16.19
CA GLN A 163 -7.90 20.54 15.86
C GLN A 163 -8.31 19.87 14.54
N PHE A 164 -7.37 19.34 13.77
CA PHE A 164 -7.69 18.66 12.52
C PHE A 164 -8.27 17.27 12.77
N GLU A 165 -9.36 16.99 12.07
CA GLU A 165 -9.96 15.68 11.88
C GLU A 165 -9.78 15.25 10.43
N ILE A 166 -9.25 14.05 10.22
CA ILE A 166 -9.10 13.50 8.87
C ILE A 166 -10.47 12.99 8.41
N ARG A 167 -11.01 13.66 7.40
CA ARG A 167 -12.34 13.39 6.83
C ARG A 167 -12.27 12.38 5.69
N GLY A 168 -11.15 12.29 4.99
CA GLY A 168 -10.99 11.40 3.86
C GLY A 168 -9.53 11.21 3.45
N LEU A 169 -9.29 10.11 2.74
CA LEU A 169 -8.02 9.85 2.07
C LEU A 169 -8.31 9.46 0.63
N ARG A 170 -7.42 9.91 -0.25
CA ARG A 170 -7.44 9.52 -1.66
C ARG A 170 -6.04 9.18 -2.14
N VAL A 171 -5.93 8.10 -2.90
CA VAL A 171 -4.66 7.70 -3.51
C VAL A 171 -4.54 8.42 -4.85
N GLN A 172 -3.50 9.23 -4.99
CA GLN A 172 -3.15 9.94 -6.22
C GLN A 172 -1.82 9.40 -6.76
N SER A 173 -1.52 9.71 -8.02
CA SER A 173 -0.22 9.36 -8.59
C SER A 173 0.95 9.85 -7.73
N GLY A 174 1.72 8.91 -7.18
CA GLY A 174 2.91 9.18 -6.36
C GLY A 174 2.67 9.86 -4.99
N ARG A 175 1.42 10.05 -4.54
CA ARG A 175 1.12 10.69 -3.26
C ARG A 175 -0.21 10.23 -2.66
N LEU A 176 -0.31 10.30 -1.34
CA LEU A 176 -1.58 10.17 -0.61
C LEU A 176 -2.14 11.58 -0.37
N GLU A 177 -3.35 11.83 -0.85
CA GLU A 177 -4.09 13.05 -0.60
C GLU A 177 -4.93 12.85 0.67
N VAL A 178 -4.78 13.75 1.63
CA VAL A 178 -5.48 13.69 2.91
C VAL A 178 -6.40 14.89 3.01
N GLN A 179 -7.69 14.64 3.16
CA GLN A 179 -8.66 15.69 3.42
C GLN A 179 -8.83 15.84 4.93
N VAL A 180 -8.45 17.02 5.43
CA VAL A 180 -8.63 17.42 6.83
C VAL A 180 -9.76 18.43 6.94
N GLY A 181 -10.55 18.32 8.01
CA GLY A 181 -11.48 19.35 8.46
C GLY A 181 -11.12 19.78 9.88
N ILE A 182 -11.66 20.89 10.35
CA ILE A 182 -11.51 21.32 11.75
C ILE A 182 -12.66 20.69 12.55
N ALA A 183 -12.35 20.06 13.69
CA ALA A 183 -13.36 19.65 14.65
C ALA A 183 -14.06 20.91 15.19
N GLY A 184 -15.38 21.00 14.98
CA GLY A 184 -16.20 22.08 15.51
C GLY A 184 -16.52 21.90 16.98
#